data_AF-A0A832J9R8-F1
#
_entry.id   AF-A0A832J9R8-F1
#
_cell.length_a   1.000
_cell.length_b   1.000
_cell.length_c   1.000
_cell.angle_alpha   90.00
_cell.angle_beta   90.00
_cell.angle_gamma   90.00
#
_symmetry.space_group_name_H-M   'P 1'
#
loop_
_entity.id
_entity.type
_entity.pdbx_description
1 polymer ?
#
loop_
_entity_poly.entity_id
_entity_poly.type
_entity_poly.pdbx_seq_one_letter_code
_entity_poly.pdbx_strand_id
1 'polypeptide(L)'
;MEALQQAVLQEVLRQRQRVWVSLPTGEGRRLAALEEQGYVERREYQDSSVRLLVWLRPEDRQRWEREGVAVTDFPETLKGQRK
;
A
#
# COMPACT_ATOMS: atom_id res chain seq x y z
N MET A 1 -2.13 -30.23 10.90
CA MET A 1 -1.31 -29.05 11.27
C MET A 1 -1.36 -27.94 10.21
N GLU A 2 -1.80 -28.20 8.97
CA GLU A 2 -1.85 -27.20 7.89
C GLU A 2 -2.93 -26.11 8.04
N ALA A 3 -4.06 -26.40 8.68
CA ALA A 3 -5.16 -25.43 8.84
C ALA A 3 -4.77 -24.21 9.69
N LEU A 4 -3.90 -24.38 10.70
CA LEU A 4 -3.45 -23.28 11.55
C LEU A 4 -2.50 -22.36 10.78
N GLN A 5 -1.65 -22.93 9.93
CA GLN A 5 -0.73 -22.16 9.10
C GLN A 5 -1.48 -21.37 8.02
N GLN A 6 -2.51 -21.96 7.40
CA GLN A 6 -3.38 -21.21 6.48
C GLN A 6 -4.20 -20.14 7.20
N ALA A 7 -4.70 -20.39 8.41
CA ALA A 7 -5.44 -19.40 9.19
C ALA A 7 -4.55 -18.21 9.58
N VAL A 8 -3.32 -18.46 10.02
CA VAL A 8 -2.33 -17.42 10.31
C VAL A 8 -1.93 -16.69 9.03
N LEU A 9 -1.74 -17.39 7.91
CA LEU A 9 -1.45 -16.74 6.63
C LEU A 9 -2.61 -15.85 6.17
N GLN A 10 -3.86 -16.31 6.32
CA GLN A 10 -5.04 -15.52 6.00
C GLN A 10 -5.25 -14.36 6.98
N GLU A 11 -4.90 -14.52 8.25
CA GLU A 11 -4.94 -13.46 9.24
C GLU A 11 -3.88 -12.39 8.95
N VAL A 12 -2.66 -12.80 8.60
CA VAL A 12 -1.58 -11.90 8.17
C VAL A 12 -1.92 -11.21 6.85
N LEU A 13 -2.55 -11.91 5.90
CA LEU A 13 -3.04 -11.32 4.65
C LEU A 13 -4.25 -10.40 4.87
N ARG A 14 -5.15 -10.73 5.81
CA ARG A 14 -6.25 -9.84 6.25
C ARG A 14 -5.75 -8.59 6.94
N GLN A 15 -4.63 -8.70 7.65
CA GLN A 15 -4.02 -7.56 8.33
C GLN A 15 -3.37 -6.58 7.35
N ARG A 16 -3.07 -6.96 6.11
CA ARG A 16 -2.55 -6.02 5.11
C ARG A 16 -3.70 -5.39 4.34
N GLN A 17 -3.75 -4.07 4.36
CA GLN A 17 -4.77 -3.30 3.64
C GLN A 17 -4.16 -2.71 2.39
N ARG A 18 -4.94 -2.69 1.31
CA ARG A 18 -4.58 -1.94 0.11
C ARG A 18 -4.83 -0.47 0.37
N VAL A 19 -3.79 0.32 0.21
CA VAL A 19 -3.87 1.76 0.41
C VAL A 19 -3.18 2.47 -0.74
N TRP A 20 -3.71 3.63 -1.10
CA TRP A 20 -3.06 4.58 -1.98
C TRP A 20 -2.17 5.48 -1.14
N VAL A 21 -0.88 5.47 -1.43
CA VAL A 21 0.08 6.45 -0.90
C VAL A 21 0.40 7.47 -1.97
N SER A 22 0.27 8.75 -1.63
CA SER A 22 0.69 9.85 -2.50
C SER A 22 2.03 10.39 -2.00
N LEU A 23 3.04 10.33 -2.85
CA LEU A 23 4.37 10.88 -2.60
C LEU A 23 4.64 11.99 -3.63
N PRO A 24 5.27 13.11 -3.26
CA PRO A 24 5.72 14.08 -4.24
C PRO A 24 6.80 13.46 -5.14
N THR A 25 6.87 13.85 -6.41
CA THR A 25 7.78 13.22 -7.40
C THR A 25 9.26 13.35 -7.02
N GLY A 26 9.62 14.23 -6.07
CA GLY A 26 10.96 14.36 -5.49
C GLY A 26 11.35 13.25 -4.50
N GLU A 27 10.41 12.42 -4.03
CA GLU A 27 10.64 11.33 -3.07
C GLU A 27 10.95 9.98 -3.76
N GLY A 28 11.62 10.01 -4.92
CA GLY A 28 11.93 8.81 -5.72
C GLY A 28 12.75 7.75 -4.98
N ARG A 29 13.59 8.15 -4.01
CA ARG A 29 14.35 7.23 -3.17
C ARG A 29 13.44 6.40 -2.26
N ARG A 30 12.35 7.00 -1.78
CA ARG A 30 11.36 6.32 -0.93
C ARG A 30 10.52 5.37 -1.77
N LEU A 31 10.11 5.78 -2.96
CA LEU A 31 9.46 4.92 -3.95
C LEU A 31 10.28 3.65 -4.23
N ALA A 32 11.57 3.80 -4.56
CA ALA A 32 12.44 2.67 -4.83
C ALA A 32 12.53 1.70 -3.64
N ALA A 33 12.63 2.23 -2.41
CA ALA A 33 12.64 1.41 -1.20
C ALA A 33 11.33 0.64 -0.98
N LEU A 34 10.17 1.18 -1.40
CA LEU A 34 8.88 0.51 -1.32
C LEU A 34 8.73 -0.58 -2.40
N GLU A 35 9.24 -0.31 -3.61
CA GLU A 35 9.29 -1.29 -4.71
C GLU A 35 10.22 -2.46 -4.34
N GLU A 36 11.41 -2.20 -3.80
CA GLU A 36 12.38 -3.23 -3.37
C GLU A 36 11.83 -4.12 -2.25
N GLN A 37 11.04 -3.54 -1.33
CA GLN A 37 10.40 -4.31 -0.25
C GLN A 37 9.17 -5.10 -0.73
N GLY A 38 8.80 -4.99 -2.02
CA GLY A 38 7.67 -5.72 -2.60
C GLY A 38 6.30 -5.25 -2.11
N TYR A 39 6.21 -4.03 -1.56
CA TYR A 39 4.95 -3.48 -1.06
C TYR A 39 4.07 -2.89 -2.18
N VAL A 40 4.65 -2.53 -3.33
CA VAL A 40 3.96 -1.83 -4.42
C VAL A 40 3.25 -2.81 -5.36
N GLU A 41 1.93 -2.66 -5.49
CA GLU A 41 1.08 -3.37 -6.46
C GLU A 41 0.90 -2.57 -7.75
N ARG A 42 0.73 -1.25 -7.65
CA ARG A 42 0.49 -0.36 -8.81
C ARG A 42 1.12 1.00 -8.57
N ARG A 43 1.52 1.68 -9.65
CA ARG A 43 1.98 3.07 -9.63
C ARG A 43 1.26 3.91 -10.66
N GLU A 44 0.90 5.13 -10.29
CA GLU A 44 0.24 6.13 -11.12
C GLU A 44 0.96 7.47 -10.96
N TYR A 45 1.47 8.00 -12.07
CA TYR A 45 2.11 9.32 -12.07
C TYR A 45 1.05 10.39 -12.32
N GLN A 46 1.03 11.39 -11.44
CA GLN A 46 0.30 12.65 -11.62
C GLN A 46 1.34 13.77 -11.77
N ASP A 47 0.97 14.88 -12.42
CA ASP A 47 1.88 15.98 -12.80
C ASP A 47 2.99 16.31 -11.79
N SER A 48 2.69 16.35 -10.50
CA SER A 48 3.66 16.66 -9.43
C SER A 48 3.66 15.66 -8.26
N SER A 49 3.04 14.49 -8.43
CA SER A 49 3.04 13.45 -7.39
C SER A 49 2.92 12.05 -8.00
N VAL A 50 3.49 11.06 -7.33
CA VAL A 50 3.26 9.65 -7.65
C VAL A 50 2.30 9.06 -6.63
N ARG A 51 1.27 8.39 -7.13
CA ARG A 51 0.37 7.54 -6.35
C ARG A 51 0.81 6.09 -6.46
N LEU A 52 0.98 5.44 -5.33
CA LEU A 52 1.36 4.03 -5.25
C LEU A 52 0.26 3.27 -4.54
N LEU A 53 -0.22 2.21 -5.16
CA LEU A 53 -1.06 1.23 -4.50
C LEU A 53 -0.14 0.25 -3.80
N VAL A 54 -0.21 0.20 -2.49
CA VAL A 54 0.64 -0.67 -1.69
C VAL A 54 -0.18 -1.54 -0.75
N TRP A 55 0.38 -2.70 -0.40
CA TRP A 55 -0.15 -3.56 0.65
C TRP A 55 0.50 -3.22 1.99
N LEU A 56 -0.14 -2.37 2.77
CA LEU A 56 0.43 -1.86 4.01
C LEU A 56 -0.18 -2.53 5.23
N ARG A 57 0.63 -2.81 6.25
CA ARG A 57 0.13 -3.18 7.57
C ARG A 57 -0.37 -1.92 8.30
N PRO A 58 -1.40 -2.02 9.16
CA PRO A 58 -1.89 -0.90 9.98
C PRO A 58 -0.78 -0.21 10.79
N GLU A 59 0.22 -0.96 11.25
CA GLU A 59 1.36 -0.44 12.00
C GLU A 59 2.25 0.46 11.13
N ASP A 60 2.56 0.00 9.91
CA ASP A 60 3.34 0.76 8.93
C ASP A 60 2.57 1.99 8.44
N ARG A 61 1.23 1.90 8.32
CA ARG A 61 0.35 3.02 8.00
C ARG A 61 0.53 4.17 9.00
N GLN A 62 0.38 3.89 10.29
CA GLN A 62 0.56 4.93 11.32
C GLN A 62 1.96 5.53 11.28
N ARG A 63 2.98 4.70 11.05
CA ARG A 63 4.36 5.17 10.93
C ARG A 63 4.50 6.16 9.76
N TRP A 64 3.97 5.81 8.59
CA TRP A 64 4.08 6.65 7.40
C TRP A 64 3.29 7.94 7.52
N GLU A 65 2.08 7.89 8.10
CA GLU A 65 1.30 9.09 8.39
C GLU A 65 2.06 10.05 9.32
N ARG A 66 2.77 9.53 10.34
CA ARG A 66 3.66 10.34 11.20
C ARG A 66 4.86 10.91 10.45
N GLU A 67 5.37 10.20 9.45
CA GLU A 67 6.44 10.67 8.58
C GLU A 67 5.95 11.68 7.52
N GLY A 68 4.67 12.07 7.54
CA GLY A 68 4.09 13.05 6.62
C GLY A 68 3.68 12.47 5.27
N VAL A 69 3.64 11.13 5.14
CA VAL A 69 3.20 10.46 3.92
C VAL A 69 1.68 10.42 3.89
N ALA A 70 1.09 10.92 2.81
CA ALA A 70 -0.36 10.91 2.63
C ALA A 70 -0.83 9.49 2.26
N VAL A 71 -1.39 8.78 3.25
CA VAL A 71 -2.01 7.47 3.06
C VAL A 71 -3.52 7.64 2.95
N THR A 72 -4.09 7.10 1.88
CA THR A 72 -5.53 7.11 1.61
C THR A 72 -6.01 5.68 1.42
N ASP A 73 -7.16 5.36 2.00
CA ASP A 73 -7.75 4.04 1.82
C ASP A 73 -8.07 3.79 0.35
N PHE A 74 -7.81 2.56 -0.13
CA PHE A 74 -8.25 2.18 -1.47
C PHE A 74 -9.79 2.09 -1.46
N PRO A 75 -10.52 2.97 -2.18
CA PRO A 75 -11.97 2.95 -2.11
C PRO A 75 -12.47 1.63 -2.70
N GLU A 76 -13.20 0.84 -1.91
CA GLU A 76 -13.75 -0.44 -2.36
C GLU A 76 -14.70 -0.29 -3.56
N THR A 77 -15.20 0.93 -3.83
CA THR A 77 -16.00 1.26 -5.02
C THR A 77 -15.24 1.10 -6.33
N LEU A 78 -13.90 1.03 -6.33
CA LEU A 78 -13.12 0.71 -7.53
C LEU A 78 -13.00 -0.79 -7.81
N LYS A 79 -13.41 -1.70 -6.91
CA LYS A 79 -13.47 -3.15 -7.21
C LYS A 79 -14.44 -3.51 -8.34
N GLY A 80 -15.33 -2.59 -8.73
CA GLY A 80 -16.36 -2.80 -9.75
C GLY A 80 -16.10 -2.16 -11.12
N GLN A 81 -15.10 -1.30 -11.29
CA GLN A 81 -14.80 -0.69 -12.60
C GLN A 81 -13.77 -1.52 -13.39
N ARG A 82 -14.19 -2.74 -13.78
CA ARG A 82 -13.72 -3.34 -15.02
C ARG A 82 -14.61 -2.77 -16.13
N LYS A 83 -14.09 -1.86 -16.93
CA LYS A 83 -14.68 -1.51 -18.22
C LYS A 83 -13.95 -2.27 -19.31
#